data_AF-A0A9D4GKF8-F1
#
_entry.id   AF-A0A9D4GKF8-F1
#
_cell.length_a   1.000
_cell.length_b   1.000
_cell.length_c   1.000
_cell.angle_alpha   90.00
_cell.angle_beta   90.00
_cell.angle_gamma   90.00
#
_symmetry.space_group_name_H-M   'P 1'
#
loop_
_entity.id
_entity.type
_entity.pdbx_description
1 polymer ?
#
loop_
_entity_poly.entity_id
_entity_poly.type
_entity_poly.pdbx_seq_one_letter_code
_entity_poly.pdbx_strand_id
1 'polypeptide(L)'
;MRPSDFSSSKHPFYLAIRTKDTASQWFMRKQLGVNKLGQMLKAMAKEAVFPEHKRITNHSVCKFLVQKLRNANIPPTETMAITGHKNVQSIRPELFNEMIFGSADSNF
;
A
#
# COMPACT_ATOMS: atom_id res chain seq x y z
N MET A 1 -11.90 31.49 0.42
CA MET A 1 -11.73 32.93 0.72
C MET A 1 -10.53 33.08 1.64
N ARG A 2 -9.83 34.23 1.60
CA ARG A 2 -8.68 34.54 2.48
C ARG A 2 -9.21 34.88 3.90
N PRO A 3 -8.66 34.32 4.99
CA PRO A 3 -9.06 34.67 6.35
C PRO A 3 -8.85 36.17 6.65
N SER A 4 -9.74 36.77 7.45
CA SER A 4 -9.71 38.19 7.84
C SER A 4 -8.37 38.62 8.43
N ASP A 5 -7.79 37.75 9.25
CA ASP A 5 -6.57 38.00 10.02
C ASP A 5 -5.32 38.12 9.15
N PHE A 6 -5.42 37.73 7.87
CA PHE A 6 -4.35 37.89 6.88
C PHE A 6 -4.70 38.92 5.82
N SER A 7 -5.75 39.73 5.95
CA SER A 7 -6.24 40.58 4.84
C SER A 7 -5.52 41.93 4.68
N SER A 8 -4.61 42.31 5.57
CA SER A 8 -3.80 43.53 5.44
C SER A 8 -2.69 43.43 4.38
N SER A 9 -2.33 44.58 3.79
CA SER A 9 -1.32 44.73 2.73
C SER A 9 0.10 44.36 3.16
N LYS A 10 0.37 44.30 4.47
CA LYS A 10 1.68 43.92 5.04
C LYS A 10 1.86 42.41 5.22
N HIS A 11 0.80 41.61 5.04
CA HIS A 11 0.91 40.16 5.20
C HIS A 11 1.43 39.49 3.93
N PRO A 12 2.19 38.38 4.05
CA PRO A 12 2.65 37.61 2.90
C PRO A 12 1.47 37.09 2.06
N PHE A 13 1.76 36.70 0.82
CA PHE A 13 0.76 36.15 -0.09
C PHE A 13 0.11 34.89 0.49
N TYR A 14 -1.21 34.89 0.65
CA TYR A 14 -1.96 33.75 1.17
C TYR A 14 -2.29 32.78 0.04
N LEU A 15 -1.60 31.64 0.02
CA LEU A 15 -1.96 30.51 -0.85
C LEU A 15 -3.04 29.68 -0.17
N ALA A 16 -4.28 29.81 -0.62
CA ALA A 16 -5.36 28.92 -0.20
C ALA A 16 -5.19 27.56 -0.88
N ILE A 17 -5.32 26.47 -0.12
CA ILE A 17 -5.39 25.13 -0.71
C ILE A 17 -6.67 25.06 -1.55
N ARG A 18 -6.53 24.84 -2.85
CA ARG A 18 -7.68 24.69 -3.77
C ARG A 18 -8.26 23.28 -3.62
N THR A 19 -9.08 23.05 -2.60
CA THR A 19 -9.88 21.82 -2.47
C THR A 19 -11.13 21.93 -3.33
N LYS A 20 -10.97 21.83 -4.66
CA LYS A 20 -12.13 21.50 -5.50
C LYS A 20 -12.38 20.01 -5.35
N ASP A 21 -13.17 19.64 -4.35
CA ASP A 21 -13.82 18.34 -4.34
C ASP A 21 -14.81 18.36 -5.50
N THR A 22 -14.40 17.86 -6.66
CA THR A 22 -15.36 17.61 -7.74
C THR A 22 -16.34 16.57 -7.20
N ALA A 23 -17.62 16.94 -7.12
CA ALA A 23 -18.69 16.12 -6.55
C ALA A 23 -18.82 14.71 -7.16
N SER A 24 -18.08 14.38 -8.23
CA SER A 24 -18.06 13.06 -8.86
C SER A 24 -17.01 12.09 -8.30
N GLN A 25 -16.19 12.47 -7.31
CA GLN A 25 -15.13 11.59 -6.79
C GLN A 25 -15.61 10.85 -5.53
N TRP A 26 -15.63 9.52 -5.60
CA TRP A 26 -15.94 8.64 -4.46
C TRP A 26 -14.82 8.57 -3.40
N PHE A 27 -13.75 9.34 -3.57
CA PHE A 27 -12.58 9.34 -2.68
C PHE A 27 -12.07 10.76 -2.39
N MET A 28 -11.59 10.96 -1.16
CA MET A 28 -10.97 12.21 -0.74
C MET A 28 -9.48 12.22 -1.09
N ARG A 29 -9.02 13.30 -1.73
CA ARG A 29 -7.59 13.53 -2.02
C ARG A 29 -6.88 14.16 -0.83
N LYS A 30 -6.66 13.37 0.23
CA LYS A 30 -5.91 13.79 1.42
C LYS A 30 -4.80 12.81 1.73
N GLN A 31 -3.65 13.32 2.20
CA GLN A 31 -2.60 12.47 2.74
C GLN A 31 -3.13 11.67 3.92
N LEU A 32 -3.05 10.34 3.84
CA LEU A 32 -3.38 9.47 4.95
C LEU A 32 -2.21 9.51 5.95
N GLY A 33 -2.53 9.79 7.21
CA GLY A 33 -1.53 9.87 8.27
C GLY A 33 -0.74 8.57 8.43
N VAL A 34 0.40 8.65 9.12
CA VAL A 34 1.29 7.52 9.36
C VAL A 34 0.52 6.35 10.00
N ASN A 35 0.78 5.13 9.51
CA ASN A 35 0.16 3.88 9.96
C ASN A 35 -1.34 3.70 9.68
N LYS A 36 -2.04 4.63 9.02
CA LYS A 36 -3.49 4.47 8.77
C LYS A 36 -3.81 3.30 7.86
N LEU A 37 -3.02 3.07 6.81
CA LEU A 37 -3.19 1.90 5.95
C LEU A 37 -3.06 0.58 6.73
N GLY A 38 -2.08 0.50 7.64
CA GLY A 38 -1.89 -0.70 8.48
C GLY A 38 -3.06 -0.92 9.45
N GLN A 39 -3.65 0.15 9.99
CA GLN A 39 -4.86 0.06 10.82
C GLN A 39 -6.08 -0.40 10.02
N MET A 40 -6.26 0.14 8.81
CA MET A 40 -7.33 -0.30 7.90
C MET A 40 -7.20 -1.78 7.55
N LEU A 41 -5.98 -2.24 7.23
CA LEU A 41 -5.75 -3.65 6.92
C LEU A 41 -6.04 -4.55 8.12
N LYS A 42 -5.69 -4.15 9.34
CA LYS A 42 -6.04 -4.90 10.56
C LYS A 42 -7.55 -5.00 10.75
N ALA A 43 -8.28 -3.91 10.53
CA ALA A 43 -9.74 -3.92 10.62
C ALA A 43 -10.35 -4.85 9.56
N MET A 44 -9.91 -4.74 8.30
CA MET A 44 -10.36 -5.64 7.24
C MET A 44 -10.02 -7.10 7.52
N ALA A 45 -8.83 -7.39 8.06
CA ALA A 45 -8.40 -8.74 8.38
C ALA A 45 -9.11 -9.34 9.60
N LYS A 46 -9.73 -8.51 10.46
CA LYS A 46 -10.58 -8.99 11.55
C LYS A 46 -11.94 -9.47 11.03
N GLU A 47 -12.51 -8.73 10.08
CA GLU A 47 -13.82 -9.04 9.50
C GLU A 47 -13.73 -10.12 8.41
N ALA A 48 -12.62 -10.16 7.66
CA ALA A 48 -12.31 -11.25 6.77
C ALA A 48 -11.88 -12.46 7.61
N VAL A 49 -12.60 -13.57 7.51
CA VAL A 49 -12.39 -14.82 8.26
C VAL A 49 -11.04 -15.46 7.89
N PHE A 50 -9.93 -14.84 8.31
CA PHE A 50 -8.58 -15.37 8.15
C PHE A 50 -8.26 -16.33 9.30
N PRO A 51 -7.41 -17.34 9.07
CA PRO A 51 -6.93 -18.21 10.15
C PRO A 51 -6.25 -17.39 11.25
N GLU A 52 -6.65 -17.61 12.51
CA GLU A 52 -6.21 -16.80 13.68
C GLU A 52 -4.68 -16.71 13.82
N HIS A 53 -3.95 -17.70 13.29
CA HIS A 53 -2.50 -17.81 13.40
C HIS A 53 -1.74 -16.97 12.36
N LYS A 54 -2.41 -16.38 11.37
CA LYS A 54 -1.76 -15.63 10.28
C LYS A 54 -1.77 -14.12 10.55
N ARG A 55 -0.59 -13.57 10.84
CA ARG A 55 -0.40 -12.13 10.98
C ARG A 55 -0.43 -11.42 9.62
N ILE A 56 -1.56 -10.83 9.26
CA ILE A 56 -1.72 -10.02 8.04
C ILE A 56 -1.16 -8.60 8.27
N THR A 57 -0.14 -8.25 7.49
CA THR A 57 0.52 -6.94 7.47
C THR A 57 0.63 -6.42 6.04
N ASN A 58 0.86 -5.12 5.86
CA ASN A 58 1.07 -4.55 4.53
C ASN A 58 2.21 -5.26 3.78
N HIS A 59 3.28 -5.60 4.50
CA HIS A 59 4.41 -6.32 3.92
C HIS A 59 4.04 -7.74 3.45
N SER A 60 3.27 -8.51 4.23
CA SER A 60 2.81 -9.83 3.81
C SER A 60 1.84 -9.76 2.62
N VAL A 61 1.03 -8.71 2.52
CA VAL A 61 0.16 -8.47 1.36
C VAL A 61 0.98 -8.19 0.11
N CYS A 62 2.01 -7.34 0.20
CA CYS A 62 2.94 -7.11 -0.92
C CYS A 62 3.67 -8.38 -1.34
N LYS A 63 4.12 -9.23 -0.39
CA LYS A 63 4.72 -10.53 -0.70
C LYS A 63 3.75 -11.46 -1.44
N PHE A 64 2.51 -11.54 -0.97
CA PHE A 64 1.47 -12.34 -1.63
C PHE A 64 1.18 -11.85 -3.05
N LEU A 65 1.15 -10.53 -3.27
CA LEU A 65 1.01 -9.93 -4.60
C LEU A 65 2.15 -10.37 -5.54
N VAL A 66 3.41 -10.26 -5.10
CA VAL A 66 4.58 -10.70 -5.89
C VAL A 66 4.46 -12.18 -6.25
N GLN A 67 4.10 -13.03 -5.29
CA GLN A 67 3.91 -14.46 -5.54
C GLN A 67 2.80 -14.72 -6.57
N LYS A 68 1.68 -14.00 -6.47
CA LYS A 68 0.56 -14.14 -7.39
C LYS A 68 0.92 -13.70 -8.81
N LEU A 69 1.65 -12.60 -8.96
CA LEU A 69 2.14 -12.11 -10.25
C LEU A 69 3.12 -13.11 -10.89
N ARG A 70 4.00 -13.70 -10.08
CA ARG A 70 4.89 -14.78 -10.55
C ARG A 70 4.11 -16.00 -11.01
N ASN A 71 3.12 -16.46 -10.24
CA ASN A 71 2.30 -17.61 -10.60
C ASN A 71 1.51 -17.37 -11.89
N ALA A 72 1.20 -16.11 -12.20
CA ALA A 72 0.61 -15.69 -13.46
C ALA A 72 1.64 -15.50 -14.59
N ASN A 73 2.90 -15.90 -14.39
CA ASN A 73 4.02 -15.77 -15.33
C ASN A 73 4.29 -14.32 -15.79
N ILE A 74 3.97 -13.33 -14.94
CA ILE A 74 4.28 -11.93 -15.23
C ILE A 74 5.80 -11.71 -15.10
N PRO A 75 6.47 -11.09 -16.09
CA PRO A 75 7.89 -10.83 -16.04
C PRO A 75 8.33 -10.06 -14.77
N PRO A 76 9.52 -10.33 -14.22
CA PRO A 76 10.02 -9.64 -13.04
C PRO A 76 10.13 -8.12 -13.20
N THR A 77 10.36 -7.65 -14.43
CA THR A 77 10.42 -6.21 -14.79
C THR A 77 9.07 -5.53 -14.63
N GLU A 78 7.99 -6.16 -15.08
CA GLU A 78 6.63 -5.66 -14.91
C GLU A 78 6.18 -5.75 -13.44
N THR A 79 6.51 -6.86 -12.78
CA THR A 79 6.26 -7.02 -11.34
C THR A 79 6.96 -5.93 -10.53
N MET A 80 8.19 -5.55 -10.91
CA MET A 80 8.95 -4.45 -10.30
C MET A 80 8.22 -3.12 -10.43
N ALA A 81 7.70 -2.81 -11.62
CA ALA A 81 6.94 -1.60 -11.87
C ALA A 81 5.65 -1.54 -11.03
N ILE A 82 4.91 -2.66 -10.95
CA ILE A 82 3.67 -2.76 -10.17
C ILE A 82 3.93 -2.60 -8.67
N THR A 83 5.02 -3.16 -8.17
CA THR A 83 5.30 -3.24 -6.73
C THR A 83 6.19 -2.09 -6.21
N GLY A 84 6.77 -1.29 -7.11
CA GLY A 84 7.61 -0.15 -6.76
C GLY A 84 9.01 -0.52 -6.24
N HIS A 85 9.50 -1.73 -6.54
CA HIS A 85 10.87 -2.11 -6.18
C HIS A 85 11.87 -1.40 -7.10
N LYS A 86 13.05 -1.07 -6.57
CA LYS A 86 14.13 -0.44 -7.36
C LYS A 86 15.02 -1.45 -8.09
N ASN A 87 15.00 -2.70 -7.66
CA ASN A 87 15.87 -3.76 -8.16
C ASN A 87 15.10 -5.06 -8.31
N VAL A 88 15.27 -5.74 -9.44
CA VAL A 88 14.68 -7.05 -9.75
C VAL A 88 15.14 -8.12 -8.76
N GLN A 89 16.36 -8.02 -8.22
CA GLN A 89 16.87 -8.95 -7.20
C GLN A 89 16.03 -8.94 -5.92
N SER A 90 15.48 -7.78 -5.55
CA SER A 90 14.65 -7.62 -4.35
C SER A 90 13.30 -8.32 -4.46
N ILE A 91 12.92 -8.79 -5.65
CA ILE A 91 11.65 -9.44 -5.96
C ILE A 91 11.84 -10.96 -6.12
N ARG A 92 13.10 -11.44 -6.21
CA ARG A 92 13.39 -12.87 -6.41
C ARG A 92 12.99 -13.68 -5.16
N PRO A 93 12.12 -14.69 -5.28
CA PRO A 93 11.58 -15.41 -4.12
C PRO A 93 12.43 -16.59 -3.64
N GLU A 94 13.56 -16.89 -4.28
CA GLU A 94 14.34 -18.12 -4.03
C GLU A 94 14.92 -18.21 -2.60
N LEU A 95 14.79 -17.14 -1.82
CA LEU A 95 15.16 -17.07 -0.40
C LEU A 95 13.94 -17.05 0.56
N PHE A 96 12.71 -17.25 0.08
CA PHE A 96 11.50 -16.91 0.86
C PHE A 96 10.43 -17.99 0.96
N ASN A 97 10.60 -19.17 0.34
CA ASN A 97 9.58 -20.21 0.40
C ASN A 97 9.45 -20.85 1.79
N GLU A 98 10.49 -20.81 2.64
CA GLU A 98 10.47 -21.49 3.94
C GLU A 98 9.69 -20.76 5.06
N MET A 99 9.37 -19.48 4.89
CA MET A 99 8.95 -18.64 6.03
C MET A 99 7.44 -18.41 6.17
N ILE A 100 6.63 -18.85 5.20
CA ILE A 100 5.15 -18.62 5.21
C ILE A 100 4.36 -19.92 4.98
N PHE A 101 4.90 -20.82 4.17
CA PHE A 101 4.42 -22.19 4.03
C PHE A 101 5.60 -23.03 4.48
N GLY A 102 5.54 -23.58 5.70
CA GLY A 102 6.60 -24.48 6.16
C GLY A 102 6.89 -25.53 5.10
N SER A 103 8.16 -25.94 5.02
CA SER A 103 8.64 -27.02 4.16
C SER A 103 7.55 -28.07 3.94
N ALA A 104 7.00 -28.07 2.73
CA ALA A 104 6.42 -29.26 2.16
C ALA A 104 7.55 -29.92 1.37
N ASP A 105 8.53 -30.44 2.10
CA ASP A 105 9.47 -31.39 1.51
C ASP A 105 8.70 -32.62 1.05
N SER A 106 9.30 -33.25 0.04
CA SER A 106 9.13 -34.63 -0.43
C SER A 106 8.09 -34.89 -1.53
N ASN A 107 8.65 -35.15 -2.71
CA ASN A 107 8.32 -36.27 -3.60
C ASN A 107 6.87 -36.40 -4.08
N PHE A 108 6.55 -35.77 -5.22
CA PHE A 108 6.25 -36.44 -6.50
C PHE A 108 6.02 -35.39 -7.60
#